data_AF-A0A7C2YYY3-F1
#
_entry.id   AF-A0A7C2YYY3-F1
#
_cell.length_a   1.000
_cell.length_b   1.000
_cell.length_c   1.000
_cell.angle_alpha   90.00
_cell.angle_beta   90.00
_cell.angle_gamma   90.00
#
_symmetry.space_group_name_H-M   'P 1'
#
loop_
_entity.id
_entity.type
_entity.pdbx_description
1 polymer ?
#
loop_
_entity_poly.entity_id
_entity_poly.type
_entity_poly.pdbx_seq_one_letter_code
_entity_poly.pdbx_strand_id
1 'polypeptide(L)'
;MLGYVTSGLPPSIYSRLFKYQVRASQVILIASLALLITGPILSPFTITHGRVMVSGLVLFYLSVMYSQHPGFTRFMPSRLVSLAIAALSISWALTYVLNLGSFIWKALLIAWVVLYIMVFVERGMGRIPLLYPNAFTVIGLVSMLTAVFTNNPLSLVGFPLASLTSLMRRVEDRRKPSYLDAPFFTIPVLMYFIDSNVAVSLLVLFELMAIGIPSTLPKRSSLSAAYPIGAVLGRFSLAVSLAASLYAPQLDVVHMILVGFIVVMMSSLCVPMLIPGYLWLWPRGYGWETPILVEASALLRLVYGYFGLWALYVSLLALYTAFIDIIIHYALGRRIIVKT
;
A
#
# COMPACT_ATOMS: atom_id res chain seq x y z
N MET A 1 -3.33 19.92 19.75
CA MET A 1 -4.54 19.14 19.39
C MET A 1 -4.28 18.39 18.09
N LEU A 2 -4.54 17.07 18.04
CA LEU A 2 -4.27 16.24 16.85
C LEU A 2 -5.27 16.46 15.71
N GLY A 3 -6.50 16.90 16.02
CA GLY A 3 -7.56 17.08 15.05
C GLY A 3 -8.91 17.32 15.73
N TYR A 4 -9.98 17.06 14.98
CA TYR A 4 -11.35 17.40 15.37
C TYR A 4 -12.34 16.31 14.96
N VAL A 5 -13.43 16.16 15.72
CA VAL A 5 -14.53 15.26 15.37
C VAL A 5 -15.29 15.84 14.17
N THR A 6 -15.49 15.03 13.14
CA THR A 6 -16.12 15.47 11.88
C THR A 6 -17.55 15.99 12.05
N SER A 7 -18.36 15.40 12.95
CA SER A 7 -19.74 15.83 13.21
C SER A 7 -19.87 17.19 13.90
N GLY A 8 -18.79 17.68 14.53
CA GLY A 8 -18.78 18.96 15.23
C GLY A 8 -18.19 20.12 14.42
N LEU A 9 -17.77 19.87 13.18
CA LEU A 9 -17.09 20.87 12.35
C LEU A 9 -18.06 21.60 11.42
N PRO A 10 -18.05 22.95 11.40
CA PRO A 10 -18.70 23.72 10.34
C PRO A 10 -18.17 23.31 8.95
N PRO A 11 -19.01 23.26 7.90
CA PRO A 11 -18.60 22.84 6.56
C PRO A 11 -17.41 23.60 5.99
N SER A 12 -17.30 24.90 6.29
CA SER A 12 -16.20 25.76 5.85
C SER A 12 -14.85 25.36 6.48
N ILE A 13 -14.86 24.99 7.76
CA ILE A 13 -13.67 24.56 8.49
C ILE A 13 -13.27 23.16 8.04
N TYR A 14 -14.24 22.24 7.92
CA TYR A 14 -14.01 20.89 7.40
C TYR A 14 -13.37 20.94 6.00
N SER A 15 -13.95 21.72 5.08
CA SER A 15 -13.44 21.86 3.71
C SER A 15 -12.00 22.38 3.67
N ARG A 16 -11.66 23.33 4.53
CA ARG A 16 -10.29 23.86 4.64
C ARG A 16 -9.31 22.80 5.12
N LEU A 17 -9.63 22.09 6.21
CA LEU A 17 -8.77 21.03 6.76
C LEU A 17 -8.61 19.85 5.79
N PHE A 18 -9.71 19.44 5.17
CA PHE A 18 -9.71 18.40 4.14
C PHE A 18 -8.78 18.75 2.97
N LYS A 19 -8.80 20.01 2.50
CA LYS A 19 -7.86 20.46 1.46
C LYS A 19 -6.39 20.26 1.88
N TYR A 20 -6.01 20.61 3.12
CA TYR A 20 -4.64 20.41 3.60
C TYR A 20 -4.24 18.93 3.65
N GLN A 21 -5.13 18.08 4.17
CA GLN A 21 -4.92 16.64 4.23
C GLN A 21 -4.79 16.02 2.82
N VAL A 22 -5.62 16.44 1.87
CA VAL A 22 -5.53 16.03 0.46
C VAL A 22 -4.22 16.50 -0.15
N ARG A 23 -3.81 17.76 0.05
CA ARG A 23 -2.52 18.27 -0.47
C ARG A 23 -1.34 17.51 0.11
N ALA A 24 -1.34 17.20 1.41
CA ALA A 24 -0.31 16.36 2.03
C ALA A 24 -0.24 14.98 1.36
N SER A 25 -1.39 14.34 1.14
CA SER A 25 -1.47 13.05 0.45
C SER A 25 -0.97 13.12 -0.99
N GLN A 26 -1.28 14.19 -1.72
CA GLN A 26 -0.79 14.42 -3.09
C GLN A 26 0.74 14.56 -3.14
N VAL A 27 1.33 15.33 -2.23
CA VAL A 27 2.80 15.50 -2.18
C VAL A 27 3.49 14.17 -1.87
N ILE A 28 2.96 13.39 -0.92
CA ILE A 28 3.46 12.05 -0.60
C ILE A 28 3.33 11.11 -1.82
N LEU A 29 2.21 11.18 -2.57
CA LEU A 29 2.01 10.38 -3.77
C LEU A 29 3.03 10.71 -4.86
N ILE A 30 3.34 11.99 -5.07
CA ILE A 30 4.33 12.43 -6.06
C ILE A 30 5.72 11.88 -5.68
N ALA A 31 6.10 11.96 -4.41
CA ALA A 31 7.36 11.38 -3.94
C ALA A 31 7.39 9.85 -4.13
N SER A 32 6.28 9.16 -3.80
CA SER A 32 6.13 7.73 -4.05
C SER A 32 6.30 7.37 -5.53
N LEU A 33 5.65 8.10 -6.44
CA LEU A 33 5.71 7.86 -7.87
C LEU A 33 7.14 8.01 -8.40
N ALA A 34 7.86 9.05 -7.98
CA ALA A 34 9.26 9.23 -8.36
C ALA A 34 10.13 8.03 -7.94
N LEU A 35 9.93 7.50 -6.73
CA LEU A 35 10.65 6.31 -6.25
C LEU A 35 10.25 5.04 -7.01
N LEU A 36 8.96 4.83 -7.28
CA LEU A 36 8.47 3.63 -7.98
C LEU A 36 8.85 3.59 -9.47
N ILE A 37 9.03 4.75 -10.13
CA ILE A 37 9.53 4.83 -11.51
C ILE A 37 11.04 4.58 -11.58
N THR A 38 11.80 5.12 -10.63
CA THR A 38 13.27 5.04 -10.62
C THR A 38 13.79 3.72 -10.04
N GLY A 39 13.07 3.12 -9.09
CA GLY A 39 13.49 1.90 -8.40
C GLY A 39 13.79 0.71 -9.31
N PRO A 40 12.98 0.39 -10.35
CA PRO A 40 13.28 -0.74 -11.24
C PRO A 40 14.57 -0.55 -12.04
N ILE A 41 14.93 0.69 -12.41
CA ILE A 41 16.21 1.02 -13.07
C ILE A 41 17.39 0.68 -12.16
N LEU A 42 17.21 0.82 -10.85
CA LEU A 42 18.23 0.54 -9.85
C LEU A 42 18.37 -0.96 -9.52
N SER A 43 17.66 -1.85 -10.20
CA SER A 43 17.71 -3.31 -9.96
C SER A 43 19.13 -3.93 -9.91
N PRO A 44 20.17 -3.44 -10.64
CA PRO A 44 21.54 -3.92 -10.46
C PRO A 44 22.15 -3.61 -9.08
N PHE A 45 21.62 -2.61 -8.37
CA PHE A 45 22.06 -2.18 -7.06
C PHE A 45 21.08 -2.67 -5.99
N THR A 46 21.08 -3.98 -5.69
CA THR A 46 20.06 -4.68 -4.89
C THR A 46 19.64 -3.97 -3.60
N ILE A 47 20.59 -3.43 -2.82
CA ILE A 47 20.28 -2.72 -1.57
C ILE A 47 19.55 -1.40 -1.85
N THR A 48 20.08 -0.59 -2.78
CA THR A 48 19.50 0.70 -3.15
C THR A 48 18.13 0.50 -3.81
N HIS A 49 18.00 -0.48 -4.71
CA HIS A 49 16.75 -0.93 -5.29
C HIS A 49 15.72 -1.23 -4.20
N GLY A 50 16.07 -2.10 -3.24
CA GLY A 50 15.18 -2.48 -2.15
C GLY A 50 14.72 -1.27 -1.33
N ARG A 51 15.63 -0.36 -0.98
CA ARG A 51 15.29 0.86 -0.23
C ARG A 51 14.36 1.78 -1.01
N VAL A 52 14.65 2.04 -2.28
CA VAL A 52 13.85 2.91 -3.14
C VAL A 52 12.45 2.33 -3.35
N MET A 53 12.36 1.05 -3.73
CA MET A 53 11.08 0.39 -4.00
C MET A 53 10.21 0.32 -2.75
N VAL A 54 10.76 -0.12 -1.61
CA VAL A 54 9.98 -0.26 -0.38
C VAL A 54 9.56 1.10 0.17
N SER A 55 10.42 2.13 0.14
CA SER A 55 10.00 3.49 0.47
C SER A 55 8.90 4.01 -0.46
N GLY A 56 9.00 3.73 -1.76
CA GLY A 56 7.96 4.06 -2.74
C GLY A 56 6.61 3.44 -2.38
N LEU A 57 6.60 2.15 -2.03
CA LEU A 57 5.39 1.42 -1.60
C LEU A 57 4.81 1.97 -0.28
N VAL A 58 5.66 2.19 0.73
CA VAL A 58 5.24 2.77 2.01
C VAL A 58 4.58 4.13 1.79
N LEU A 59 5.22 5.02 1.04
CA LEU A 59 4.68 6.35 0.76
C LEU A 59 3.38 6.26 -0.06
N PHE A 60 3.28 5.31 -1.00
CA PHE A 60 2.04 5.09 -1.76
C PHE A 60 0.87 4.79 -0.82
N TYR A 61 1.02 3.77 0.02
CA TYR A 61 -0.04 3.36 0.94
C TYR A 61 -0.29 4.40 2.03
N LEU A 62 0.73 5.14 2.47
CA LEU A 62 0.54 6.27 3.36
C LEU A 62 -0.32 7.34 2.70
N SER A 63 -0.05 7.72 1.45
CA SER A 63 -0.88 8.68 0.70
C SER A 63 -2.33 8.23 0.60
N VAL A 64 -2.56 6.99 0.16
CA VAL A 64 -3.90 6.44 -0.01
C VAL A 64 -4.64 6.39 1.33
N MET A 65 -4.05 5.78 2.36
CA MET A 65 -4.68 5.63 3.67
C MET A 65 -4.90 6.97 4.36
N TYR A 66 -3.96 7.90 4.24
CA TYR A 66 -4.09 9.23 4.82
C TYR A 66 -5.19 10.03 4.13
N SER A 67 -5.35 9.94 2.80
CA SER A 67 -6.42 10.61 2.06
C SER A 67 -7.83 10.18 2.50
N GLN A 68 -7.98 8.92 2.91
CA GLN A 68 -9.26 8.33 3.33
C GLN A 68 -9.52 8.45 4.83
N HIS A 69 -8.55 8.97 5.60
CA HIS A 69 -8.59 8.92 7.06
C HIS A 69 -9.90 9.45 7.68
N PRO A 70 -10.43 10.65 7.32
CA PRO A 70 -11.69 11.14 7.90
C PRO A 70 -12.89 10.24 7.62
N GLY A 71 -12.93 9.60 6.45
CA GLY A 71 -13.97 8.63 6.11
C GLY A 71 -13.86 7.34 6.94
N PHE A 72 -12.65 6.94 7.30
CA PHE A 72 -12.39 5.72 8.06
C PHE A 72 -12.48 5.88 9.57
N THR A 73 -12.29 7.10 10.11
CA THR A 73 -12.19 7.33 11.56
C THR A 73 -13.20 8.35 12.10
N ARG A 74 -13.94 9.05 11.23
CA ARG A 74 -14.77 10.21 11.59
C ARG A 74 -13.98 11.32 12.30
N PHE A 75 -12.66 11.36 12.09
CA PHE A 75 -11.74 12.32 12.68
C PHE A 75 -11.01 13.09 11.58
N MET A 76 -11.06 14.42 11.64
CA MET A 76 -10.37 15.30 10.70
C MET A 76 -9.04 15.73 11.33
N PRO A 77 -7.88 15.35 10.76
CA PRO A 77 -6.58 15.80 11.24
C PRO A 77 -6.45 17.33 11.19
N SER A 78 -5.70 17.90 12.13
CA SER A 78 -5.38 19.33 12.08
C SER A 78 -4.40 19.64 10.93
N ARG A 79 -4.38 20.89 10.46
CA ARG A 79 -3.44 21.35 9.43
C ARG A 79 -1.99 21.00 9.77
N LEU A 80 -1.58 21.25 11.01
CA LEU A 80 -0.21 21.00 11.47
C LEU A 80 0.14 19.52 11.44
N VAL A 81 -0.81 18.65 11.82
CA VAL A 81 -0.62 17.19 11.75
C VAL A 81 -0.46 16.72 10.30
N SER A 82 -1.27 17.22 9.36
CA SER A 82 -1.11 16.87 7.94
C SER A 82 0.23 17.30 7.37
N LEU A 83 0.69 18.51 7.71
CA LEU A 83 2.01 19.00 7.30
C LEU A 83 3.14 18.17 7.94
N ALA A 84 3.02 17.84 9.23
CA ALA A 84 4.02 17.06 9.96
C ALA A 84 4.15 15.63 9.39
N ILE A 85 3.03 14.95 9.13
CA ILE A 85 3.05 13.61 8.53
C ILE A 85 3.75 13.64 7.16
N ALA A 86 3.42 14.60 6.29
CA ALA A 86 4.07 14.73 4.99
C ALA A 86 5.57 15.02 5.12
N ALA A 87 5.95 16.02 5.93
CA ALA A 87 7.34 16.39 6.11
C ALA A 87 8.19 15.26 6.70
N LEU A 88 7.72 14.61 7.77
CA LEU A 88 8.45 13.53 8.44
C LEU A 88 8.57 12.28 7.56
N SER A 89 7.49 11.87 6.85
CA SER A 89 7.53 10.68 5.99
C SER A 89 8.41 10.87 4.76
N ILE A 90 8.38 12.05 4.12
CA ILE A 90 9.24 12.35 2.98
C ILE A 90 10.71 12.47 3.43
N SER A 91 10.96 13.12 4.56
CA SER A 91 12.32 13.22 5.12
C SER A 91 12.86 11.86 5.53
N TRP A 92 12.02 10.99 6.10
CA TRP A 92 12.36 9.59 6.37
C TRP A 92 12.77 8.88 5.08
N ALA A 93 11.94 8.91 4.04
CA ALA A 93 12.22 8.22 2.79
C ALA A 93 13.52 8.72 2.16
N LEU A 94 13.74 10.04 2.14
CA LEU A 94 14.95 10.65 1.60
C LEU A 94 16.21 10.20 2.36
N THR A 95 16.19 10.31 3.70
CA THR A 95 17.34 9.93 4.53
C THR A 95 17.60 8.42 4.51
N TYR A 96 16.55 7.61 4.38
CA TYR A 96 16.64 6.14 4.26
C TYR A 96 17.25 5.72 2.91
N VAL A 97 16.74 6.26 1.81
CA VAL A 97 17.22 5.99 0.44
C VAL A 97 18.67 6.44 0.28
N LEU A 98 19.00 7.65 0.73
CA LEU A 98 20.36 8.21 0.64
C LEU A 98 21.34 7.68 1.70
N ASN A 99 20.89 6.80 2.60
CA ASN A 99 21.70 6.24 3.68
C ASN A 99 22.39 7.30 4.57
N LEU A 100 21.72 8.41 4.88
CA LEU A 100 22.30 9.57 5.58
C LEU A 100 22.48 9.35 7.10
N GLY A 101 22.93 8.16 7.50
CA GLY A 101 23.10 7.76 8.89
C GLY A 101 21.90 6.99 9.45
N SER A 102 22.18 5.89 10.14
CA SER A 102 21.16 4.96 10.64
C SER A 102 20.26 5.59 11.69
N PHE A 103 20.79 6.47 12.52
CA PHE A 103 20.04 7.17 13.56
C PHE A 103 18.95 8.10 12.99
N ILE A 104 19.28 8.85 11.93
CA ILE A 104 18.39 9.89 11.40
C ILE A 104 17.12 9.28 10.81
N TRP A 105 17.26 8.31 9.90
CA TRP A 105 16.07 7.69 9.31
C TRP A 105 15.27 6.90 10.35
N LYS A 106 15.90 6.27 11.35
CA LYS A 106 15.18 5.56 12.43
C LYS A 106 14.35 6.52 13.27
N ALA A 107 14.92 7.66 13.67
CA ALA A 107 14.21 8.67 14.43
C ALA A 107 13.02 9.24 13.66
N LEU A 108 13.20 9.53 12.37
CA LEU A 108 12.12 10.02 11.50
C LEU A 108 11.03 8.96 11.30
N LEU A 109 11.41 7.70 11.10
CA LEU A 109 10.48 6.57 10.99
C LEU A 109 9.58 6.49 12.22
N ILE A 110 10.19 6.44 13.42
CA ILE A 110 9.47 6.38 14.69
C ILE A 110 8.53 7.59 14.80
N ALA A 111 9.02 8.79 14.52
CA ALA A 111 8.25 10.02 14.67
C ALA A 111 6.98 10.02 13.81
N TRP A 112 7.07 9.71 12.51
CA TRP A 112 5.89 9.75 11.64
C TRP A 112 4.94 8.57 11.89
N VAL A 113 5.47 7.37 12.19
CA VAL A 113 4.67 6.18 12.50
C VAL A 113 3.87 6.41 13.77
N VAL A 114 4.51 6.85 14.85
CA VAL A 114 3.85 7.10 16.13
C VAL A 114 2.82 8.21 15.99
N LEU A 115 3.15 9.31 15.29
CA LEU A 115 2.20 10.38 15.03
C LEU A 115 0.96 9.84 14.30
N TYR A 116 1.14 9.02 13.27
CA TYR A 116 -0.01 8.51 12.51
C TYR A 116 -0.84 7.49 13.30
N ILE A 117 -0.20 6.64 14.11
CA ILE A 117 -0.89 5.75 15.05
C ILE A 117 -1.74 6.57 16.03
N MET A 118 -1.19 7.63 16.63
CA MET A 118 -1.94 8.50 17.56
C MET A 118 -3.19 9.07 16.89
N VAL A 119 -3.08 9.57 15.66
CA VAL A 119 -4.22 10.09 14.88
C VAL A 119 -5.29 9.00 14.65
N PHE A 120 -4.90 7.74 14.45
CA PHE A 120 -5.84 6.61 14.37
C PHE A 120 -6.48 6.26 15.71
N VAL A 121 -5.72 6.21 16.79
CA VAL A 121 -6.21 5.75 18.10
C VAL A 121 -7.21 6.73 18.71
N GLU A 122 -7.10 8.03 18.41
CA GLU A 122 -8.03 9.08 18.88
C GLU A 122 -9.50 8.67 18.73
N ARG A 123 -9.93 8.26 17.52
CA ARG A 123 -11.32 7.82 17.25
C ARG A 123 -11.49 6.77 16.15
N GLY A 124 -10.39 6.29 15.58
CA GLY A 124 -10.38 5.33 14.49
C GLY A 124 -10.45 3.86 14.92
N MET A 125 -10.39 3.56 16.22
CA MET A 125 -10.32 2.19 16.71
C MET A 125 -11.68 1.71 17.26
N GLY A 126 -12.00 0.44 17.03
CA GLY A 126 -13.21 -0.17 17.57
C GLY A 126 -13.61 -1.43 16.83
N ARG A 127 -14.60 -2.14 17.36
CA ARG A 127 -15.15 -3.38 16.76
C ARG A 127 -16.31 -3.13 15.80
N ILE A 128 -16.80 -1.90 15.71
CA ILE A 128 -17.89 -1.57 14.77
C ILE A 128 -17.37 -1.70 13.33
N PRO A 129 -18.21 -2.12 12.36
CA PRO A 129 -17.75 -2.41 11.00
C PRO A 129 -16.99 -1.25 10.33
N LEU A 130 -17.35 0.00 10.62
CA LEU A 130 -16.65 1.15 10.06
C LEU A 130 -15.17 1.22 10.50
N LEU A 131 -14.91 0.90 11.77
CA LEU A 131 -13.62 1.14 12.44
C LEU A 131 -12.74 -0.10 12.47
N TYR A 132 -13.32 -1.30 12.50
CA TYR A 132 -12.56 -2.54 12.64
C TYR A 132 -11.43 -2.70 11.61
N PRO A 133 -11.62 -2.40 10.31
CA PRO A 133 -10.53 -2.50 9.34
C PRO A 133 -9.32 -1.60 9.65
N ASN A 134 -9.48 -0.53 10.44
CA ASN A 134 -8.35 0.32 10.85
C ASN A 134 -7.34 -0.41 11.73
N ALA A 135 -7.76 -1.48 12.42
CA ALA A 135 -6.85 -2.30 13.23
C ALA A 135 -5.73 -2.91 12.37
N PHE A 136 -6.04 -3.32 11.12
CA PHE A 136 -5.05 -3.82 10.17
C PHE A 136 -4.03 -2.73 9.81
N THR A 137 -4.50 -1.51 9.52
CA THR A 137 -3.60 -0.39 9.23
C THR A 137 -2.69 -0.05 10.41
N VAL A 138 -3.24 -0.02 11.62
CA VAL A 138 -2.47 0.29 12.84
C VAL A 138 -1.45 -0.80 13.13
N ILE A 139 -1.80 -2.09 13.02
CA ILE A 139 -0.82 -3.17 13.24
C ILE A 139 0.27 -3.17 12.15
N GLY A 140 -0.08 -2.79 10.92
CA GLY A 140 0.89 -2.55 9.85
C GLY A 140 1.88 -1.44 10.21
N LEU A 141 1.39 -0.30 10.71
CA LEU A 141 2.25 0.79 11.20
C LEU A 141 3.18 0.33 12.34
N VAL A 142 2.65 -0.42 13.30
CA VAL A 142 3.45 -1.00 14.39
C VAL A 142 4.53 -1.94 13.84
N SER A 143 4.19 -2.78 12.86
CA SER A 143 5.13 -3.71 12.25
C SER A 143 6.33 -3.01 11.60
N MET A 144 6.17 -1.80 11.08
CA MET A 144 7.29 -1.03 10.49
C MET A 144 8.37 -0.69 11.51
N LEU A 145 8.03 -0.57 12.80
CA LEU A 145 8.99 -0.26 13.85
C LEU A 145 10.02 -1.39 14.02
N THR A 146 9.73 -2.60 13.54
CA THR A 146 10.68 -3.72 13.53
C THR A 146 11.92 -3.41 12.69
N ALA A 147 11.79 -2.60 11.64
CA ALA A 147 12.91 -2.17 10.79
C ALA A 147 13.98 -1.38 11.58
N VAL A 148 13.61 -0.73 12.68
CA VAL A 148 14.56 -0.03 13.57
C VAL A 148 15.56 -1.01 14.19
N PHE A 149 15.11 -2.24 14.48
CA PHE A 149 15.90 -3.30 15.09
C PHE A 149 16.60 -4.17 14.05
N THR A 150 15.90 -4.54 12.97
CA THR A 150 16.44 -5.47 11.96
C THR A 150 17.36 -4.79 10.95
N ASN A 151 17.22 -3.48 10.73
CA ASN A 151 17.81 -2.75 9.59
C ASN A 151 17.48 -3.36 8.22
N ASN A 152 16.44 -4.20 8.14
CA ASN A 152 16.04 -4.88 6.93
C ASN A 152 14.97 -4.06 6.18
N PRO A 153 15.17 -3.71 4.89
CA PRO A 153 14.16 -3.03 4.09
C PRO A 153 12.82 -3.78 4.03
N LEU A 154 12.84 -5.11 4.01
CA LEU A 154 11.62 -5.92 3.90
C LEU A 154 10.72 -5.81 5.13
N SER A 155 11.27 -5.52 6.31
CA SER A 155 10.50 -5.30 7.54
C SER A 155 9.54 -4.08 7.45
N LEU A 156 9.74 -3.18 6.48
CA LEU A 156 8.86 -2.02 6.24
C LEU A 156 7.59 -2.38 5.44
N VAL A 157 7.54 -3.58 4.83
CA VAL A 157 6.46 -4.02 3.92
C VAL A 157 5.17 -4.37 4.68
N GLY A 158 5.24 -4.59 5.99
CA GLY A 158 4.07 -4.92 6.80
C GLY A 158 2.98 -3.83 6.79
N PHE A 159 3.35 -2.55 6.65
CA PHE A 159 2.36 -1.47 6.53
C PHE A 159 1.61 -1.47 5.19
N PRO A 160 2.28 -1.52 4.02
CA PRO A 160 1.60 -1.74 2.75
C PRO A 160 0.65 -2.94 2.74
N LEU A 161 1.11 -4.10 3.22
CA LEU A 161 0.29 -5.33 3.29
C LEU A 161 -0.96 -5.14 4.14
N ALA A 162 -0.80 -4.69 5.39
CA ALA A 162 -1.93 -4.56 6.29
C ALA A 162 -2.88 -3.42 5.90
N SER A 163 -2.37 -2.35 5.28
CA SER A 163 -3.20 -1.30 4.69
C SER A 163 -4.04 -1.82 3.53
N LEU A 164 -3.46 -2.67 2.69
CA LEU A 164 -4.17 -3.31 1.60
C LEU A 164 -5.28 -4.24 2.11
N THR A 165 -5.01 -5.08 3.11
CA THR A 165 -6.05 -5.89 3.77
C THR A 165 -7.19 -5.00 4.31
N SER A 166 -6.86 -3.88 4.98
CA SER A 166 -7.87 -2.91 5.45
C SER A 166 -8.77 -2.40 4.31
N LEU A 167 -8.17 -2.03 3.17
CA LEU A 167 -8.89 -1.52 2.01
C LEU A 167 -9.75 -2.60 1.34
N MET A 168 -9.21 -3.80 1.11
CA MET A 168 -9.94 -4.90 0.48
C MET A 168 -11.18 -5.28 1.30
N ARG A 169 -11.04 -5.37 2.62
CA ARG A 169 -12.17 -5.64 3.52
C ARG A 169 -13.27 -4.58 3.45
N ARG A 170 -12.90 -3.31 3.21
CA ARG A 170 -13.86 -2.23 3.06
C ARG A 170 -14.62 -2.34 1.74
N VAL A 171 -13.92 -2.64 0.66
CA VAL A 171 -14.47 -2.71 -0.70
C VAL A 171 -15.35 -3.95 -0.89
N GLU A 172 -14.98 -5.06 -0.27
CA GLU A 172 -15.71 -6.34 -0.35
C GLU A 172 -16.73 -6.50 0.79
N ASP A 173 -17.02 -5.44 1.55
CA ASP A 173 -17.95 -5.42 2.70
C ASP A 173 -17.66 -6.44 3.81
N ARG A 174 -16.42 -6.96 3.89
CA ARG A 174 -15.91 -7.83 4.95
C ARG A 174 -15.43 -7.07 6.17
N ARG A 175 -16.26 -6.17 6.65
CA ARG A 175 -15.90 -5.15 7.65
C ARG A 175 -16.02 -5.62 9.09
N LYS A 176 -16.66 -6.76 9.35
CA LYS A 176 -16.84 -7.33 10.69
C LYS A 176 -15.59 -8.12 11.12
N PRO A 177 -15.30 -8.20 12.43
CA PRO A 177 -14.27 -9.10 12.95
C PRO A 177 -14.55 -10.57 12.63
N SER A 178 -13.50 -11.31 12.31
CA SER A 178 -13.50 -12.76 12.12
C SER A 178 -12.42 -13.40 13.00
N TYR A 179 -12.64 -14.64 13.43
CA TYR A 179 -11.62 -15.41 14.16
C TYR A 179 -10.38 -15.68 13.28
N LEU A 180 -10.56 -15.73 11.95
CA LEU A 180 -9.49 -15.88 10.97
C LEU A 180 -8.54 -14.68 10.93
N ASP A 181 -8.92 -13.57 11.55
CA ASP A 181 -8.11 -12.35 11.58
C ASP A 181 -7.06 -12.39 12.69
N ALA A 182 -7.24 -13.23 13.72
CA ALA A 182 -6.35 -13.26 14.88
C ALA A 182 -4.88 -13.57 14.52
N PRO A 183 -4.57 -14.57 13.66
CA PRO A 183 -3.19 -14.83 13.25
C PRO A 183 -2.54 -13.65 12.52
N PHE A 184 -3.31 -12.87 11.76
CA PHE A 184 -2.79 -11.72 11.02
C PHE A 184 -2.16 -10.66 11.93
N PHE A 185 -2.72 -10.46 13.14
CA PHE A 185 -2.19 -9.47 14.08
C PHE A 185 -0.81 -9.82 14.64
N THR A 186 -0.26 -10.99 14.32
CA THR A 186 1.15 -11.35 14.58
C THR A 186 2.14 -10.76 13.58
N ILE A 187 1.68 -9.97 12.59
CA ILE A 187 2.53 -9.36 11.55
C ILE A 187 3.79 -8.62 12.08
N PRO A 188 3.81 -7.94 13.25
CA PRO A 188 5.07 -7.37 13.75
C PRO A 188 6.11 -8.44 14.07
N VAL A 189 5.70 -9.60 14.61
CA VAL A 189 6.61 -10.71 14.88
C VAL A 189 7.12 -11.31 13.56
N LEU A 190 6.23 -11.51 12.59
CA LEU A 190 6.61 -12.05 11.28
C LEU A 190 7.54 -11.09 10.50
N MET A 191 7.34 -9.77 10.60
CA MET A 191 8.20 -8.76 9.99
C MET A 191 9.59 -8.68 10.64
N TYR A 192 9.69 -8.98 11.93
CA TYR A 192 10.98 -9.10 12.61
C TYR A 192 11.78 -10.30 12.06
N PHE A 193 11.11 -11.41 11.78
CA PHE A 193 11.72 -12.63 11.22
C PHE A 193 11.58 -12.74 9.71
N ILE A 194 11.42 -11.62 8.98
CA ILE A 194 11.10 -11.63 7.55
C ILE A 194 12.16 -12.32 6.68
N ASP A 195 13.39 -12.51 7.18
CA ASP A 195 14.47 -13.27 6.54
C ASP A 195 14.32 -14.81 6.64
N SER A 196 13.28 -15.28 7.32
CA SER A 196 12.93 -16.70 7.36
C SER A 196 11.82 -17.04 6.35
N ASN A 197 12.03 -18.07 5.53
CA ASN A 197 10.99 -18.62 4.65
C ASN A 197 9.74 -19.05 5.42
N VAL A 198 9.88 -19.49 6.68
CA VAL A 198 8.74 -19.84 7.54
C VAL A 198 7.92 -18.59 7.86
N ALA A 199 8.57 -17.48 8.21
CA ALA A 199 7.89 -16.24 8.51
C ALA A 199 7.15 -15.67 7.27
N VAL A 200 7.80 -15.73 6.10
CA VAL A 200 7.17 -15.33 4.82
C VAL A 200 5.96 -16.22 4.50
N SER A 201 6.08 -17.54 4.68
CA SER A 201 4.98 -18.47 4.44
C SER A 201 3.79 -18.22 5.36
N LEU A 202 4.05 -18.04 6.67
CA LEU A 202 3.02 -17.72 7.65
C LEU A 202 2.37 -16.36 7.37
N LEU A 203 3.16 -15.37 6.97
CA LEU A 203 2.65 -14.06 6.58
C LEU A 203 1.65 -14.17 5.42
N VAL A 204 2.03 -14.87 4.35
CA VAL A 204 1.17 -15.08 3.18
C VAL A 204 -0.09 -15.87 3.55
N LEU A 205 0.06 -16.92 4.36
CA LEU A 205 -1.07 -17.71 4.84
C LEU A 205 -2.05 -16.86 5.65
N PHE A 206 -1.55 -16.07 6.60
CA PHE A 206 -2.38 -15.23 7.46
C PHE A 206 -3.01 -14.06 6.68
N GLU A 207 -2.32 -13.51 5.68
CA GLU A 207 -2.88 -12.55 4.73
C GLU A 207 -4.06 -13.18 3.97
N LEU A 208 -3.89 -14.37 3.40
CA LEU A 208 -4.95 -15.13 2.71
C LEU A 208 -6.16 -15.40 3.62
N MET A 209 -5.92 -15.77 4.88
CA MET A 209 -6.97 -15.98 5.87
C MET A 209 -7.73 -14.68 6.19
N ALA A 210 -7.01 -13.57 6.38
CA ALA A 210 -7.60 -12.27 6.72
C ALA A 210 -8.39 -11.63 5.56
N ILE A 211 -7.92 -11.78 4.32
CA ILE A 211 -8.66 -11.29 3.14
C ILE A 211 -9.75 -12.27 2.70
N GLY A 212 -9.59 -13.57 2.98
CA GLY A 212 -10.50 -14.66 2.64
C GLY A 212 -10.78 -14.85 1.15
N ILE A 213 -11.48 -15.93 0.81
CA ILE A 213 -12.01 -16.18 -0.54
C ILE A 213 -13.34 -15.41 -0.68
N PRO A 214 -13.54 -14.60 -1.73
CA PRO A 214 -14.82 -13.91 -1.92
C PRO A 214 -15.89 -14.95 -2.32
N SER A 215 -17.07 -14.89 -1.70
CA SER A 215 -18.18 -15.82 -1.98
C SER A 215 -18.83 -15.60 -3.35
N THR A 216 -18.63 -14.42 -3.92
CA THR A 216 -19.02 -14.05 -5.29
C THR A 216 -17.92 -13.15 -5.85
N LEU A 217 -17.71 -13.17 -7.17
CA LEU A 217 -16.82 -12.20 -7.80
C LEU A 217 -17.22 -10.79 -7.34
N PRO A 218 -16.26 -9.93 -6.94
CA PRO A 218 -16.59 -8.59 -6.51
C PRO A 218 -17.47 -7.95 -7.57
N LYS A 219 -18.66 -7.48 -7.16
CA LYS A 219 -19.60 -6.85 -8.09
C LYS A 219 -18.84 -5.76 -8.83
N ARG A 220 -19.00 -5.69 -10.15
CA ARG A 220 -18.49 -4.57 -10.93
C ARG A 220 -19.07 -3.31 -10.30
N SER A 221 -18.24 -2.58 -9.55
CA SER A 221 -18.57 -1.20 -9.27
C SER A 221 -18.54 -0.49 -10.61
N SER A 222 -19.41 0.50 -10.82
CA SER A 222 -19.31 1.41 -11.97
C SER A 222 -17.95 2.11 -12.06
N LEU A 223 -17.11 1.99 -11.01
CA LEU A 223 -15.86 2.71 -10.79
C LEU A 223 -14.60 1.94 -11.21
N SER A 224 -14.63 0.62 -11.48
CA SER A 224 -13.43 -0.08 -11.99
C SER A 224 -13.74 -1.50 -12.50
N ALA A 225 -13.54 -1.73 -13.80
CA ALA A 225 -13.48 -3.07 -14.37
C ALA A 225 -12.21 -3.84 -13.93
N ALA A 226 -11.19 -3.13 -13.44
CA ALA A 226 -9.90 -3.69 -13.02
C ALA A 226 -10.00 -4.45 -11.69
N TYR A 227 -10.84 -3.96 -10.76
CA TYR A 227 -10.86 -4.47 -9.38
C TYR A 227 -11.20 -5.96 -9.28
N PRO A 228 -12.27 -6.48 -9.91
CA PRO A 228 -12.59 -7.91 -9.81
C PRO A 228 -11.44 -8.80 -10.30
N ILE A 229 -10.75 -8.40 -11.38
CA ILE A 229 -9.61 -9.13 -11.92
C ILE A 229 -8.43 -9.05 -10.97
N GLY A 230 -8.02 -7.84 -10.55
CA GLY A 230 -6.90 -7.70 -9.62
C GLY A 230 -7.15 -8.36 -8.27
N ALA A 231 -8.39 -8.41 -7.78
CA ALA A 231 -8.74 -9.10 -6.54
C ALA A 231 -8.62 -10.64 -6.65
N VAL A 232 -8.84 -11.21 -7.84
CA VAL A 232 -8.58 -12.62 -8.12
C VAL A 232 -7.09 -12.85 -8.27
N LEU A 233 -6.41 -12.04 -9.09
CA LEU A 233 -4.98 -12.14 -9.34
C LEU A 233 -4.19 -12.01 -8.04
N GLY A 234 -4.42 -10.97 -7.22
CA GLY A 234 -3.68 -10.80 -5.97
C GLY A 234 -3.82 -11.98 -4.99
N ARG A 235 -4.99 -12.63 -4.93
CA ARG A 235 -5.17 -13.87 -4.15
C ARG A 235 -4.43 -15.04 -4.75
N PHE A 236 -4.45 -15.15 -6.08
CA PHE A 236 -3.64 -16.13 -6.80
C PHE A 236 -2.15 -15.90 -6.54
N SER A 237 -1.66 -14.66 -6.56
CA SER A 237 -0.26 -14.31 -6.28
C SER A 237 0.16 -14.68 -4.86
N LEU A 238 -0.72 -14.50 -3.87
CA LEU A 238 -0.48 -14.99 -2.52
C LEU A 238 -0.44 -16.53 -2.48
N ALA A 239 -1.37 -17.22 -3.13
CA ALA A 239 -1.35 -18.68 -3.20
C ALA A 239 -0.07 -19.22 -3.89
N VAL A 240 0.35 -18.58 -4.99
CA VAL A 240 1.62 -18.87 -5.67
C VAL A 240 2.81 -18.58 -4.76
N SER A 241 2.81 -17.47 -4.02
CA SER A 241 3.86 -17.14 -3.06
C SER A 241 3.98 -18.18 -1.95
N LEU A 242 2.85 -18.70 -1.46
CA LEU A 242 2.82 -19.77 -0.46
C LEU A 242 3.36 -21.10 -1.01
N ALA A 243 3.04 -21.43 -2.27
CA ALA A 243 3.60 -22.61 -2.91
C ALA A 243 5.11 -22.44 -3.19
N ALA A 244 5.51 -21.27 -3.67
CA ALA A 244 6.89 -20.93 -4.00
C ALA A 244 7.79 -20.88 -2.77
N SER A 245 7.28 -20.53 -1.59
CA SER A 245 8.08 -20.50 -0.36
C SER A 245 8.65 -21.86 0.05
N LEU A 246 8.17 -22.96 -0.53
CA LEU A 246 8.65 -24.32 -0.31
C LEU A 246 9.92 -24.66 -1.11
N TYR A 247 10.18 -23.99 -2.23
CA TYR A 247 11.25 -24.38 -3.16
C TYR A 247 12.01 -23.22 -3.81
N ALA A 248 11.44 -22.01 -3.88
CA ALA A 248 12.05 -20.85 -4.50
C ALA A 248 12.90 -20.05 -3.49
N PRO A 249 13.92 -19.30 -3.96
CA PRO A 249 14.66 -18.37 -3.12
C PRO A 249 13.72 -17.35 -2.48
N GLN A 250 13.95 -17.05 -1.20
CA GLN A 250 13.08 -16.17 -0.43
C GLN A 250 12.84 -14.82 -1.12
N LEU A 251 13.89 -14.23 -1.68
CA LEU A 251 13.81 -12.93 -2.33
C LEU A 251 12.82 -12.95 -3.50
N ASP A 252 12.74 -14.06 -4.24
CA ASP A 252 11.82 -14.20 -5.38
C ASP A 252 10.38 -14.36 -4.91
N VAL A 253 10.16 -15.09 -3.81
CA VAL A 253 8.86 -15.19 -3.13
C VAL A 253 8.40 -13.82 -2.64
N VAL A 254 9.29 -13.04 -2.03
CA VAL A 254 8.98 -11.68 -1.58
C VAL A 254 8.69 -10.76 -2.76
N HIS A 255 9.41 -10.88 -3.88
CA HIS A 255 9.08 -10.13 -5.11
C HIS A 255 7.70 -10.51 -5.65
N MET A 256 7.30 -11.78 -5.57
CA MET A 256 5.95 -12.21 -5.94
C MET A 256 4.88 -11.56 -5.05
N ILE A 257 5.12 -11.45 -3.73
CA ILE A 257 4.22 -10.73 -2.81
C ILE A 257 4.18 -9.23 -3.17
N LEU A 258 5.34 -8.61 -3.37
CA LEU A 258 5.42 -7.17 -3.66
C LEU A 258 4.78 -6.82 -5.00
N VAL A 259 5.11 -7.52 -6.08
CA VAL A 259 4.61 -7.20 -7.42
C VAL A 259 3.24 -7.83 -7.64
N GLY A 260 3.12 -9.14 -7.42
CA GLY A 260 1.91 -9.91 -7.73
C GLY A 260 0.74 -9.64 -6.78
N PHE A 261 0.99 -9.37 -5.49
CA PHE A 261 -0.09 -8.98 -4.59
C PHE A 261 -0.20 -7.47 -4.43
N ILE A 262 0.84 -6.82 -3.89
CA ILE A 262 0.74 -5.41 -3.52
C ILE A 262 0.56 -4.52 -4.75
N VAL A 263 1.41 -4.63 -5.78
CA VAL A 263 1.32 -3.74 -6.96
C VAL A 263 0.11 -4.07 -7.84
N VAL A 264 -0.27 -5.35 -7.99
CA VAL A 264 -1.54 -5.72 -8.66
C VAL A 264 -2.71 -5.01 -8.00
N MET A 265 -2.81 -5.07 -6.67
CA MET A 265 -3.89 -4.38 -5.96
C MET A 265 -3.75 -2.86 -5.98
N MET A 266 -2.54 -2.31 -6.00
CA MET A 266 -2.35 -0.88 -6.25
C MET A 266 -2.96 -0.49 -7.60
N SER A 267 -2.69 -1.25 -8.65
CA SER A 267 -3.20 -1.00 -10.00
C SER A 267 -4.70 -1.28 -10.15
N SER A 268 -5.28 -2.22 -9.41
CA SER A 268 -6.70 -2.59 -9.59
C SER A 268 -7.67 -1.86 -8.66
N LEU A 269 -7.20 -1.48 -7.47
CA LEU A 269 -8.00 -0.85 -6.43
C LEU A 269 -7.62 0.61 -6.24
N CYS A 270 -6.39 0.87 -5.81
CA CYS A 270 -6.00 2.21 -5.37
C CYS A 270 -6.00 3.21 -6.54
N VAL A 271 -5.33 2.86 -7.63
CA VAL A 271 -5.16 3.71 -8.82
C VAL A 271 -6.49 4.06 -9.50
N PRO A 272 -7.41 3.11 -9.79
CA PRO A 272 -8.65 3.45 -10.46
C PRO A 272 -9.78 3.90 -9.52
N MET A 273 -9.78 3.54 -8.23
CA MET A 273 -10.93 3.79 -7.35
C MET A 273 -10.66 4.85 -6.27
N LEU A 274 -9.43 4.97 -5.77
CA LEU A 274 -9.13 5.83 -4.61
C LEU A 274 -8.38 7.11 -5.00
N ILE A 275 -7.33 6.98 -5.83
CA ILE A 275 -6.53 8.11 -6.33
C ILE A 275 -7.37 9.18 -7.04
N PRO A 276 -8.37 8.86 -7.88
CA PRO A 276 -9.17 9.88 -8.57
C PRO A 276 -9.85 10.85 -7.61
N GLY A 277 -10.29 10.36 -6.45
CA GLY A 277 -11.03 11.15 -5.47
C GLY A 277 -10.21 12.28 -4.84
N TYR A 278 -8.89 12.10 -4.71
CA TYR A 278 -8.01 13.11 -4.14
C TYR A 278 -7.06 13.74 -5.14
N LEU A 279 -6.97 13.26 -6.39
CA LEU A 279 -6.40 14.02 -7.53
C LEU A 279 -7.43 14.92 -8.21
N TRP A 280 -8.71 14.75 -7.92
CA TRP A 280 -9.83 15.41 -8.62
C TRP A 280 -9.80 15.19 -10.13
N LEU A 281 -9.38 13.99 -10.53
CA LEU A 281 -9.14 13.60 -11.92
C LEU A 281 -9.65 12.18 -12.14
N TRP A 282 -10.58 12.02 -13.06
CA TRP A 282 -11.18 10.74 -13.41
C TRP A 282 -10.45 10.11 -14.60
N PRO A 283 -9.80 8.94 -14.45
CA PRO A 283 -9.09 8.30 -15.56
C PRO A 283 -10.08 7.81 -16.63
N ARG A 284 -9.67 7.86 -17.90
CA ARG A 284 -10.51 7.49 -19.03
C ARG A 284 -10.04 6.19 -19.66
N GLY A 285 -10.88 5.15 -19.62
CA GLY A 285 -10.63 3.86 -20.27
C GLY A 285 -9.99 2.80 -19.38
N TYR A 286 -9.77 3.08 -18.10
CA TYR A 286 -8.98 2.22 -17.21
C TYR A 286 -9.64 0.84 -17.04
N GLY A 287 -8.91 -0.19 -17.44
CA GLY A 287 -9.46 -1.55 -17.57
C GLY A 287 -8.68 -2.61 -16.80
N TRP A 288 -8.95 -3.86 -17.17
CA TRP A 288 -8.40 -5.06 -16.53
C TRP A 288 -7.01 -5.43 -17.05
N GLU A 289 -6.55 -4.78 -18.11
CA GLU A 289 -5.27 -5.02 -18.78
C GLU A 289 -4.10 -4.68 -17.86
N THR A 290 -4.19 -3.57 -17.12
CA THR A 290 -3.12 -3.11 -16.23
C THR A 290 -2.78 -4.13 -15.13
N PRO A 291 -3.72 -4.64 -14.31
CA PRO A 291 -3.37 -5.64 -13.29
C PRO A 291 -2.89 -6.97 -13.90
N ILE A 292 -3.31 -7.34 -15.11
CA ILE A 292 -2.78 -8.53 -15.80
C ILE A 292 -1.32 -8.34 -16.18
N LEU A 293 -0.94 -7.19 -16.73
CA LEU A 293 0.46 -6.89 -17.09
C LEU A 293 1.37 -6.91 -15.85
N VAL A 294 0.89 -6.39 -14.72
CA VAL A 294 1.63 -6.42 -13.45
C VAL A 294 1.79 -7.86 -12.95
N GLU A 295 0.73 -8.67 -12.97
CA GLU A 295 0.82 -10.07 -12.54
C GLU A 295 1.74 -10.89 -13.46
N ALA A 296 1.66 -10.67 -14.78
CA ALA A 296 2.58 -11.29 -15.74
C ALA A 296 4.04 -10.94 -15.44
N SER A 297 4.33 -9.68 -15.07
CA SER A 297 5.65 -9.28 -14.59
C SER A 297 6.07 -10.06 -13.34
N ALA A 298 5.20 -10.19 -12.34
CA ALA A 298 5.50 -10.91 -11.11
C ALA A 298 5.85 -12.39 -11.38
N LEU A 299 5.04 -13.05 -12.22
CA LEU A 299 5.26 -14.45 -12.59
C LEU A 299 6.56 -14.63 -13.38
N LEU A 300 6.84 -13.78 -14.38
CA LEU A 300 8.10 -13.81 -15.13
C LEU A 300 9.31 -13.61 -14.22
N ARG A 301 9.19 -12.71 -13.23
CA ARG A 301 10.23 -12.49 -12.22
C ARG A 301 10.43 -13.72 -11.31
N LEU A 302 9.40 -14.49 -11.02
CA LEU A 302 9.49 -15.71 -10.22
C LEU A 302 10.14 -16.86 -11.01
N VAL A 303 9.81 -17.02 -12.29
CA VAL A 303 10.28 -18.15 -13.12
C VAL A 303 11.60 -17.90 -13.85
N TYR A 304 12.21 -16.73 -13.69
CA TYR A 304 13.41 -16.34 -14.46
C TYR A 304 14.58 -17.34 -14.37
N GLY A 305 14.72 -18.07 -13.26
CA GLY A 305 15.78 -19.09 -13.11
C GLY A 305 15.68 -20.22 -14.14
N TYR A 306 14.47 -20.51 -14.64
CA TYR A 306 14.22 -21.57 -15.64
C TYR A 306 14.35 -21.07 -17.07
N PHE A 307 14.03 -19.81 -17.30
CA PHE A 307 13.97 -19.22 -18.64
C PHE A 307 15.21 -18.39 -18.98
N GLY A 308 15.97 -17.94 -17.97
CA GLY A 308 17.14 -17.08 -18.12
C GLY A 308 16.80 -15.58 -18.05
N LEU A 309 17.82 -14.75 -18.29
CA LEU A 309 17.75 -13.30 -18.10
C LEU A 309 16.70 -12.59 -18.97
N TRP A 310 16.31 -13.17 -20.11
CA TRP A 310 15.27 -12.58 -20.95
C TRP A 310 13.92 -12.45 -20.23
N ALA A 311 13.60 -13.38 -19.32
CA ALA A 311 12.38 -13.30 -18.52
C ALA A 311 12.37 -12.06 -17.60
N LEU A 312 13.54 -11.65 -17.09
CA LEU A 312 13.68 -10.42 -16.32
C LEU A 312 13.46 -9.17 -17.18
N TYR A 313 13.99 -9.16 -18.41
CA TYR A 313 13.77 -8.04 -19.34
C TYR A 313 12.30 -7.92 -19.74
N VAL A 314 11.64 -9.04 -20.05
CA VAL A 314 10.20 -9.05 -20.38
C VAL A 314 9.36 -8.68 -19.15
N SER A 315 9.74 -9.12 -17.96
CA SER A 315 9.10 -8.68 -16.70
C SER A 315 9.17 -7.15 -16.56
N LEU A 316 10.37 -6.58 -16.72
CA LEU A 316 10.58 -5.13 -16.60
C LEU A 316 9.77 -4.36 -17.65
N LEU A 317 9.74 -4.86 -18.89
CA LEU A 317 8.95 -4.28 -19.97
C LEU A 317 7.45 -4.32 -19.66
N ALA A 318 6.92 -5.45 -19.17
CA ALA A 318 5.53 -5.58 -18.78
C ALA A 318 5.15 -4.60 -17.66
N LEU A 319 6.02 -4.45 -16.65
CA LEU A 319 5.82 -3.51 -15.55
C LEU A 319 5.82 -2.05 -16.05
N TYR A 320 6.78 -1.65 -16.89
CA TYR A 320 6.80 -0.29 -17.45
C TYR A 320 5.64 -0.02 -18.41
N THR A 321 5.21 -1.02 -19.17
CA THR A 321 4.03 -0.92 -20.01
C THR A 321 2.80 -0.62 -19.16
N ALA A 322 2.63 -1.31 -18.03
CA ALA A 322 1.56 -1.01 -17.07
C ALA A 322 1.65 0.41 -16.50
N PHE A 323 2.86 0.91 -16.18
CA PHE A 323 3.03 2.30 -15.72
C PHE A 323 2.66 3.32 -16.80
N ILE A 324 3.11 3.13 -18.02
CA ILE A 324 2.80 4.01 -19.16
C ILE A 324 1.29 4.01 -19.42
N ASP A 325 0.68 2.83 -19.38
CA ASP A 325 -0.77 2.66 -19.52
C ASP A 325 -1.53 3.47 -18.47
N ILE A 326 -1.16 3.37 -17.19
CA ILE A 326 -1.73 4.18 -16.10
C ILE A 326 -1.61 5.68 -16.43
N ILE A 327 -0.43 6.15 -16.85
CA ILE A 327 -0.19 7.56 -17.16
C ILE A 327 -1.08 8.03 -18.30
N ILE A 328 -1.21 7.25 -19.38
CA ILE A 328 -2.06 7.58 -20.53
C ILE A 328 -3.52 7.73 -20.09
N HIS A 329 -4.03 6.78 -19.29
CA HIS A 329 -5.39 6.82 -18.77
C HIS A 329 -5.69 8.07 -17.93
N TYR A 330 -4.72 8.53 -17.15
CA TYR A 330 -4.82 9.75 -16.36
C TYR A 330 -4.67 11.01 -17.20
N ALA A 331 -3.77 11.02 -18.19
CA ALA A 331 -3.58 12.14 -19.11
C ALA A 331 -4.82 12.41 -19.97
N LEU A 332 -5.52 11.34 -20.39
CA LEU A 332 -6.79 11.40 -21.12
C LEU A 332 -8.01 11.59 -20.20
N GLY A 333 -7.78 11.65 -18.88
CA GLY A 333 -8.81 11.77 -17.86
C GLY A 333 -9.52 13.12 -17.85
N ARG A 334 -10.63 13.20 -17.11
CA ARG A 334 -11.44 14.43 -16.97
C ARG A 334 -11.38 14.95 -15.54
N ARG A 335 -11.26 16.26 -15.36
CA ARG A 335 -11.36 16.86 -14.02
C ARG A 335 -12.73 16.62 -13.42
N ILE A 336 -12.75 16.28 -12.14
CA ILE A 336 -13.99 16.15 -11.37
C ILE A 336 -14.47 17.57 -11.02
N ILE A 337 -15.57 17.99 -11.65
CA ILE A 337 -16.22 19.27 -11.35
C ILE A 337 -17.23 19.02 -10.23
N VAL A 338 -16.87 19.39 -9.00
CA VAL A 338 -17.84 19.42 -7.90
C VAL A 338 -18.62 20.72 -8.03
N LYS A 339 -19.88 20.64 -8.50
CA LYS A 339 -20.81 21.77 -8.43
C LYS A 339 -21.04 22.06 -6.95
N THR A 340 -20.51 23.19 -6.48
CA THR A 340 -20.67 23.69 -5.11
C THR A 340 -22.01 24.35 -4.92
#